data_AF-A0A7R8VZ33-F1
#
_entry.id   AF-A0A7R8VZ33-F1
#
_cell.length_a   1.000
_cell.length_b   1.000
_cell.length_c   1.000
_cell.angle_alpha   90.00
_cell.angle_beta   90.00
_cell.angle_gamma   90.00
#
_symmetry.space_group_name_H-M   'P 1'
#
loop_
_entity.id
_entity.type
_entity.pdbx_description
1 polymer ?
#
loop_
_entity_poly.entity_id
_entity_poly.type
_entity_poly.pdbx_seq_one_letter_code
_entity_poly.pdbx_strand_id
1 'polypeptide(L)'
;MDFQNITESSLDWVLNEVLNKPTYLNNAKRISKIYLDQPKPPMDLAVYWTEYVIRHKGAPHLRSAALDLNWFQLHLLDVAAVLLLTLAIVIIGLMFIIRTFVRLVTRRITKKKPQTKSSKKKN
;
A
#
# COMPACT_ATOMS: atom_id res chain seq x y z
N MET A 1 -17.98 0.65 3.46
CA MET A 1 -19.15 1.30 4.09
C MET A 1 -19.46 2.52 3.24
N ASP A 2 -20.36 2.38 2.27
CA ASP A 2 -20.79 3.50 1.42
C ASP A 2 -21.73 4.38 2.22
N PHE A 3 -21.26 5.56 2.62
CA PHE A 3 -22.04 6.53 3.40
C PHE A 3 -23.19 7.17 2.60
N GLN A 4 -23.27 6.92 1.29
CA GLN A 4 -24.28 7.50 0.41
C GLN A 4 -25.59 6.69 0.33
N ASN A 5 -25.67 5.55 1.01
CA ASN A 5 -26.85 4.68 0.99
C ASN A 5 -27.48 4.48 2.38
N ILE A 6 -27.57 5.55 3.16
CA ILE A 6 -28.31 5.56 4.43
C ILE A 6 -29.74 6.00 4.11
N THR A 7 -30.58 5.05 3.73
CA THR A 7 -32.03 5.27 3.56
C THR A 7 -32.77 5.00 4.86
N GLU A 8 -33.95 5.59 5.05
CA GLU A 8 -34.82 5.38 6.23
C GLU A 8 -35.05 3.87 6.49
N SER A 9 -35.34 3.11 5.43
CA SER A 9 -35.54 1.66 5.51
C SER A 9 -34.30 0.88 5.96
N SER A 10 -33.10 1.33 5.57
CA SER A 10 -31.85 0.71 6.04
C SER A 10 -31.59 0.99 7.53
N LEU A 11 -31.93 2.20 8.00
CA LEU A 11 -31.79 2.60 9.38
C LEU A 11 -32.76 1.82 10.27
N ASP A 12 -34.03 1.74 9.87
CA ASP A 12 -35.05 0.97 10.57
C ASP A 12 -34.68 -0.51 10.69
N TRP A 13 -34.19 -1.11 9.60
CA TRP A 13 -33.72 -2.49 9.61
C TRP A 13 -32.54 -2.69 10.59
N VAL A 14 -31.53 -1.82 10.53
CA VAL A 14 -30.37 -1.90 11.44
C VAL A 14 -30.79 -1.69 12.89
N LEU A 15 -31.67 -0.74 13.17
CA LEU A 15 -32.13 -0.45 14.53
C LEU A 15 -32.92 -1.64 15.09
N ASN A 16 -33.83 -2.20 14.30
CA ASN A 16 -34.62 -3.36 14.68
C ASN A 16 -33.74 -4.60 14.90
N GLU A 17 -32.71 -4.78 14.06
CA GLU A 17 -31.72 -5.85 14.20
C GLU A 17 -30.90 -5.71 15.49
N VAL A 18 -30.38 -4.51 15.78
CA VAL A 18 -29.58 -4.23 16.98
C VAL A 18 -30.40 -4.34 18.26
N LEU A 19 -31.66 -3.89 18.24
CA LEU A 19 -32.56 -3.95 19.40
C LEU A 19 -33.06 -5.37 19.68
N ASN A 20 -33.37 -6.16 18.65
CA ASN A 20 -33.92 -7.50 18.83
C ASN A 20 -32.86 -8.58 19.02
N LYS A 21 -31.63 -8.39 18.53
CA LYS A 21 -30.56 -9.38 18.71
C LYS A 21 -29.70 -9.05 19.94
N PRO A 22 -29.80 -9.83 21.04
CA PRO A 22 -29.09 -9.55 22.28
C PRO A 22 -27.56 -9.65 22.13
N THR A 23 -27.07 -10.31 21.08
CA THR A 23 -25.64 -10.43 20.77
C THR A 23 -24.97 -9.06 20.61
N TYR A 24 -25.61 -8.08 19.97
CA TYR A 24 -25.04 -6.75 19.81
C TYR A 24 -24.94 -6.01 21.15
N LEU A 25 -26.01 -6.04 21.95
CA LEU A 25 -26.03 -5.45 23.28
C LEU A 25 -24.99 -6.08 24.22
N ASN A 26 -24.88 -7.41 24.21
CA ASN A 26 -23.94 -8.15 25.04
C ASN A 26 -22.48 -7.85 24.64
N ASN A 27 -22.20 -7.77 23.35
CA ASN A 27 -20.88 -7.37 22.86
C ASN A 27 -20.55 -5.91 23.22
N ALA A 28 -21.50 -4.99 23.07
CA ALA A 28 -21.32 -3.60 23.46
C ALA A 28 -21.04 -3.46 24.96
N LYS A 29 -21.80 -4.17 25.81
CA LYS A 29 -21.56 -4.22 27.26
C LYS A 29 -20.21 -4.84 27.61
N ARG A 30 -19.79 -5.89 26.91
CA ARG A 30 -18.48 -6.52 27.11
C ARG A 30 -17.35 -5.56 26.79
N ILE A 31 -17.41 -4.89 25.64
CA ILE A 31 -16.41 -3.90 25.23
C ILE A 31 -16.40 -2.71 26.21
N SER A 32 -17.57 -2.25 26.63
CA SER A 32 -17.69 -1.18 27.64
C SER A 32 -17.01 -1.57 28.96
N LYS A 33 -17.21 -2.80 29.45
CA LYS A 33 -16.51 -3.28 30.67
C LYS A 33 -15.00 -3.27 30.49
N ILE A 34 -14.48 -3.78 29.38
CA ILE A 34 -13.04 -3.80 29.10
C ILE A 34 -12.48 -2.37 29.02
N TYR A 35 -13.22 -1.44 28.43
CA TYR A 35 -12.80 -0.04 28.31
C TYR A 35 -12.79 0.69 29.66
N LEU A 36 -13.67 0.32 30.57
CA LEU A 36 -13.72 0.86 31.94
C LEU A 36 -12.74 0.14 32.88
N ASP A 37 -12.26 -1.04 32.50
CA ASP A 37 -11.28 -1.85 33.23
C ASP A 37 -9.85 -1.35 32.99
N GLN A 38 -9.64 -0.07 33.24
CA GLN A 38 -8.35 0.59 33.18
C GLN A 38 -8.05 1.28 34.51
N PRO A 39 -6.78 1.33 34.93
CA PRO A 39 -6.40 1.83 36.26
C PRO A 39 -6.73 3.31 36.49
N LYS A 40 -6.99 4.08 35.41
CA LYS A 40 -7.40 5.48 35.48
C LYS A 40 -8.77 5.65 34.79
N PRO A 41 -9.76 6.27 35.45
CA PRO A 41 -11.06 6.53 34.83
C PRO A 41 -10.94 7.33 33.53
N PRO A 42 -11.76 7.03 32.50
CA PRO A 42 -11.71 7.74 31.23
C PRO A 42 -12.04 9.24 31.37
N MET A 43 -12.86 9.62 32.34
CA MET A 43 -13.17 11.01 32.65
C MET A 43 -11.91 11.77 33.11
N ASP A 44 -11.17 11.21 34.06
CA ASP A 44 -9.94 11.80 34.58
C ASP A 44 -8.83 11.83 33.52
N LEU A 45 -8.83 10.85 32.62
CA LEU A 45 -7.93 10.84 31.47
C LEU A 45 -8.26 11.97 30.49
N ALA A 46 -9.54 12.21 30.19
CA ALA A 46 -9.98 13.30 29.33
C ALA A 46 -9.61 14.66 29.94
N VAL A 47 -9.90 14.88 31.23
CA VAL A 47 -9.50 16.10 31.95
C VAL A 47 -7.99 16.29 31.89
N TYR A 48 -7.22 15.24 32.15
CA TYR A 48 -5.76 15.28 32.05
C TYR A 48 -5.28 15.69 30.65
N TRP A 49 -5.82 15.12 29.58
CA TRP A 49 -5.44 15.48 28.22
C TRP A 49 -5.86 16.90 27.85
N THR A 50 -7.04 17.36 28.27
CA THR A 50 -7.47 18.74 28.08
C THR A 50 -6.52 19.71 28.79
N GLU A 51 -6.18 19.45 30.04
CA GLU A 51 -5.22 20.26 30.80
C GLU A 51 -3.83 20.22 30.16
N TYR A 52 -3.39 19.04 29.70
CA TYR A 52 -2.11 18.86 29.04
C TYR A 52 -2.02 19.69 27.75
N VAL A 53 -3.06 19.70 26.92
CA VAL A 53 -3.14 20.48 25.69
C VAL A 53 -3.11 21.98 25.98
N ILE A 54 -3.86 22.44 26.99
CA ILE A 54 -3.86 23.85 27.42
C ILE A 54 -2.48 24.26 27.93
N ARG A 55 -1.87 23.43 28.80
CA ARG A 55 -0.55 23.67 29.41
C ARG A 55 0.57 23.74 28.37
N HIS A 56 0.48 22.94 27.31
CA HIS A 56 1.48 22.88 26.24
C HIS A 56 1.06 23.65 24.98
N LYS A 57 0.17 24.65 25.11
CA LYS A 57 -0.23 25.58 24.04
C LYS A 57 -0.64 24.86 22.74
N GLY A 58 -1.50 23.85 22.86
CA GLY A 58 -1.99 23.06 21.72
C GLY A 58 -1.21 21.77 21.45
N ALA A 59 -0.22 21.43 22.30
CA ALA A 59 0.59 20.21 22.20
C ALA A 59 1.03 19.91 20.76
N PRO A 60 1.89 20.76 20.17
CA PRO A 60 2.26 20.65 18.75
C PRO A 60 2.87 19.29 18.38
N HIS A 61 3.42 18.57 19.36
CA HIS A 61 3.92 17.19 19.22
C HIS A 61 2.84 16.10 19.23
N LEU A 62 1.62 16.39 19.70
CA LEU A 62 0.45 15.49 19.58
C LEU A 62 -0.32 15.70 18.27
N ARG A 63 -0.08 16.81 17.56
CA ARG A 63 -0.55 16.96 16.18
C ARG A 63 0.21 15.98 15.30
N SER A 64 -0.52 15.19 14.51
CA SER A 64 0.10 14.34 13.50
C SER A 64 0.92 15.21 12.55
N ALA A 65 2.23 14.99 12.51
CA ALA A 65 3.12 15.67 11.56
C ALA A 65 2.65 15.52 10.11
N ALA A 66 1.86 14.49 9.81
CA ALA A 66 1.27 14.26 8.49
C ALA A 66 0.36 15.42 7.99
N LEU A 67 -0.17 16.25 8.88
CA LEU A 67 -1.00 17.43 8.51
C LEU A 67 -0.16 18.61 8.02
N ASP A 68 1.08 18.71 8.46
CA ASP A 68 2.01 19.79 8.09
C ASP A 68 2.99 19.32 6.98
N LEU A 69 2.85 18.08 6.50
CA LEU A 69 3.67 17.52 5.43
C LEU A 69 3.18 18.01 4.06
N ASN A 70 4.13 18.49 3.24
CA ASN A 70 3.85 18.84 1.85
C ASN A 70 3.37 17.60 1.06
N TRP A 71 2.49 17.78 0.07
CA TRP A 71 1.85 16.66 -0.64
C TRP A 71 2.85 15.66 -1.23
N PHE A 72 4.01 16.15 -1.66
CA PHE A 72 5.13 15.36 -2.17
C PHE A 72 5.74 14.41 -1.13
N GLN A 73 5.79 14.82 0.14
CA GLN A 73 6.34 14.04 1.25
C GLN A 73 5.32 13.00 1.74
N LEU A 74 4.04 13.35 1.70
CA LEU A 74 2.94 12.42 1.97
C LEU A 74 2.86 11.30 0.92
N HIS A 75 3.15 11.62 -0.36
CA HIS A 75 3.12 10.66 -1.45
C HIS A 75 4.47 9.96 -1.72
N LEU A 76 5.50 10.21 -0.89
CA LEU A 76 6.83 9.58 -0.97
C LEU A 76 7.38 9.52 -2.40
N LEU A 77 7.31 10.63 -3.16
CA LEU A 77 7.69 10.64 -4.58
C LEU A 77 9.12 10.16 -4.84
N ASP A 78 10.04 10.41 -3.91
CA ASP A 78 11.42 9.92 -3.99
C ASP A 78 11.46 8.38 -4.04
N VAL A 79 10.69 7.71 -3.18
CA VAL A 79 10.58 6.24 -3.16
C VAL A 79 9.98 5.71 -4.46
N ALA A 80 8.94 6.38 -4.98
CA ALA A 80 8.33 6.02 -6.26
C ALA A 80 9.31 6.17 -7.43
N ALA A 81 10.10 7.25 -7.45
CA ALA A 81 11.11 7.50 -8.47
C ALA A 81 12.22 6.45 -8.47
N VAL A 82 12.75 6.10 -7.29
CA VAL A 82 13.77 5.04 -7.14
C VAL A 82 13.21 3.68 -7.57
N LEU A 83 11.96 3.37 -7.22
CA LEU A 83 11.32 2.11 -7.60
C LEU A 83 11.14 2.01 -9.13
N LEU A 84 10.65 3.07 -9.77
CA LEU A 84 10.50 3.11 -11.23
C LEU A 84 11.85 3.02 -11.95
N LEU A 85 12.87 3.71 -11.44
CA LEU A 85 14.21 3.71 -12.02
C LEU A 85 14.88 2.33 -11.90
N THR A 86 14.78 1.68 -10.74
CA THR A 86 15.31 0.32 -10.54
C THR A 86 14.59 -0.68 -11.45
N LEU A 87 13.27 -0.62 -11.56
CA LEU A 87 12.49 -1.46 -12.47
C LEU A 87 12.91 -1.24 -13.95
N ALA A 88 13.06 0.02 -14.37
CA ALA A 88 13.47 0.36 -15.72
C ALA A 88 14.87 -0.19 -16.04
N ILE A 89 15.84 -0.06 -15.12
CA ILE A 89 17.19 -0.61 -15.28
C ILE A 89 17.14 -2.13 -15.45
N VAL A 90 16.35 -2.83 -14.64
CA VAL A 90 16.19 -4.29 -14.74
C VAL A 90 15.62 -4.69 -16.10
N ILE A 91 14.56 -4.03 -16.55
CA ILE A 91 13.92 -4.32 -17.85
C ILE A 91 14.90 -4.05 -19.00
N ILE A 92 15.58 -2.90 -19.00
CA ILE A 92 16.57 -2.56 -20.03
C ILE A 92 17.73 -3.55 -20.02
N GLY A 93 18.23 -3.93 -18.84
CA GLY A 93 19.28 -4.93 -18.67
C GLY A 93 18.89 -6.29 -19.25
N LEU A 94 17.68 -6.77 -18.93
CA LEU A 94 17.14 -8.02 -19.48
C LEU A 94 17.01 -7.95 -21.01
N MET A 95 16.45 -6.86 -21.55
CA MET A 95 16.34 -6.67 -23.00
C MET A 95 17.72 -6.66 -23.67
N PHE A 96 18.72 -6.03 -23.06
CA PHE A 96 20.08 -5.98 -23.58
C PHE A 96 20.74 -7.36 -23.57
N ILE A 97 20.59 -8.12 -22.48
CA ILE A 97 21.09 -9.50 -22.36
C ILE A 97 20.43 -10.41 -23.41
N ILE A 98 19.11 -10.35 -23.56
CA ILE A 98 18.39 -11.14 -24.57
C ILE A 98 18.87 -10.76 -25.98
N ARG A 99 18.96 -9.46 -26.28
CA ARG A 99 19.38 -8.99 -27.61
C ARG A 99 20.81 -9.38 -27.94
N THR A 100 21.73 -9.31 -26.97
CA THR A 100 23.12 -9.73 -27.14
C THR A 100 23.23 -11.25 -27.31
N PHE A 101 22.49 -12.02 -26.51
CA PHE A 101 22.43 -13.48 -26.62
C PHE A 101 21.91 -13.93 -27.99
N VAL A 102 20.77 -13.38 -28.44
CA VAL A 102 20.21 -13.65 -29.78
C VAL A 102 21.24 -13.32 -30.87
N ARG A 103 21.84 -12.12 -30.84
CA ARG A 103 22.88 -11.74 -31.82
C ARG A 103 24.06 -12.71 -31.84
N LEU A 104 24.51 -13.19 -30.68
CA LEU A 104 25.62 -14.15 -30.58
C LEU A 104 25.25 -15.51 -31.17
N VAL A 105 24.04 -16.01 -30.88
CA VAL A 105 23.52 -17.27 -31.44
C VAL A 105 23.35 -17.15 -32.96
N THR A 106 22.73 -16.08 -33.46
CA THR A 106 22.54 -15.86 -34.90
C THR A 106 23.88 -15.74 -35.64
N ARG A 107 24.89 -15.06 -35.05
CA ARG A 107 26.26 -14.96 -35.60
C ARG A 107 26.98 -16.32 -35.65
N ARG A 108 26.77 -17.19 -34.66
CA ARG A 108 27.34 -18.55 -34.66
C ARG A 108 26.71 -19.45 -35.74
N ILE A 109 25.41 -19.31 -35.97
CA ILE A 109 24.69 -20.06 -37.01
C ILE A 109 25.13 -19.62 -38.42
N THR A 110 25.31 -18.31 -38.65
CA THR A 110 25.76 -17.78 -39.96
C THR A 110 27.23 -18.05 -40.29
N LYS A 111 28.12 -18.18 -39.30
CA LYS A 111 29.54 -18.54 -39.54
C LYS A 111 29.77 -20.02 -39.88
N LYS A 112 28.79 -20.91 -39.68
CA LYS A 112 28.92 -22.36 -39.89
C LYS A 112 28.50 -22.81 -41.30
N LYS A 113 28.91 -22.09 -42.35
CA LYS A 113 28.80 -22.56 -43.76
C LYS A 113 30.21 -22.79 -44.31
N PRO A 114 30.72 -24.04 -44.37
CA PRO A 114 32.00 -24.34 -44.98
C PRO A 114 31.89 -24.40 -46.51
N GLN A 115 32.98 -24.00 -47.15
CA GLN A 115 33.21 -24.07 -48.58
C GLN A 115 33.08 -25.51 -49.12
N THR A 116 32.31 -25.69 -50.20
CA THR A 116 32.57 -26.76 -51.17
C THR A 116 33.20 -26.11 -52.40
N LYS A 117 34.54 -26.12 -52.44
CA LYS A 117 35.32 -26.02 -53.68
C LYS A 117 35.64 -27.44 -54.14
N SER A 118 35.37 -27.75 -55.42
CA SER A 118 36.25 -28.48 -56.35
C SER A 118 35.51 -29.41 -57.32
N SER A 119 35.48 -28.98 -58.59
CA SER A 119 35.92 -29.72 -59.81
C SER A 119 35.29 -31.07 -60.19
N LYS A 120 34.59 -31.09 -61.35
CA LYS A 120 34.58 -32.11 -62.45
C LYS A 120 33.31 -31.89 -63.31
N LYS A 121 33.28 -31.94 -64.64
CA LYS A 121 34.23 -32.40 -65.67
C LYS A 121 33.70 -31.93 -67.05
N LYS A 122 34.66 -31.49 -67.85
CA LYS A 122 34.66 -31.24 -69.30
C LYS A 122 34.00 -32.39 -70.10
N ASN A 123 32.98 -32.09 -70.89
CA ASN A 123 32.77 -32.42 -72.32
C ASN A 123 31.33 -32.17 -72.72
#